data_AF-A0A957PLH8-F1
#
_entry.id   AF-A0A957PLH8-F1
#
_cell.length_a   1.000
_cell.length_b   1.000
_cell.length_c   1.000
_cell.angle_alpha   90.00
_cell.angle_beta   90.00
_cell.angle_gamma   90.00
#
_symmetry.space_group_name_H-M   'P 1'
#
loop_
_entity.id
_entity.type
_entity.pdbx_description
1 polymer ?
#
loop_
_entity_poly.entity_id
_entity_poly.type
_entity_poly.pdbx_seq_one_letter_code
_entity_poly.pdbx_strand_id
1 'polypeptide(L)' 'VNFGLLAIVCPPVVNLVNTGDEISIDLEKLLITCRGAEFTFPPLSASVLGILQAGGLVPYIQNRLRQGA' A
#
# COMPACT_ATOMS: atom_id res chain seq x y z
N VAL A 1 -5.70 -0.49 -5.83
CA VAL A 1 -6.19 -1.62 -4.99
C VAL A 1 -6.74 -2.78 -5.82
N ASN A 2 -7.77 -2.58 -6.67
CA ASN A 2 -8.45 -3.70 -7.37
C ASN A 2 -7.53 -4.63 -8.18
N PHE A 3 -6.43 -4.12 -8.73
CA PHE A 3 -5.44 -4.90 -9.50
C PHE A 3 -4.22 -5.36 -8.68
N GLY A 4 -4.29 -5.37 -7.34
CA GLY A 4 -3.15 -5.72 -6.49
C GLY A 4 -2.10 -4.61 -6.35
N LEU A 5 -2.34 -3.44 -6.94
CA LEU A 5 -1.49 -2.25 -6.78
C LEU A 5 -1.86 -1.48 -5.52
N LEU A 6 -0.87 -1.26 -4.66
CA LEU A 6 -0.98 -0.45 -3.44
C LEU A 6 -1.00 1.04 -3.82
N ALA A 7 -1.99 1.77 -3.31
CA ALA A 7 -2.06 3.21 -3.39
C ALA A 7 -1.90 3.79 -1.98
N ILE A 8 -0.95 4.70 -1.81
CA ILE A 8 -0.69 5.40 -0.54
C ILE A 8 -0.99 6.88 -0.73
N VAL A 9 -1.67 7.48 0.24
CA VAL A 9 -1.95 8.92 0.27
C VAL A 9 -1.02 9.56 1.29
N CYS A 10 -0.07 10.37 0.81
CA CYS A 10 0.86 11.11 1.67
C CYS A 10 1.15 12.50 1.06
N PRO A 11 0.28 13.51 1.30
CA PRO A 11 0.46 14.85 0.75
C PRO A 11 1.81 15.53 1.08
N PRO A 12 2.38 15.40 2.30
CA PRO A 12 3.65 16.03 2.64
C PRO A 12 4.84 15.62 1.76
N VAL A 13 4.83 14.38 1.24
CA VAL A 13 5.93 13.85 0.42
C VAL A 13 6.05 14.55 -0.93
N VAL A 14 4.92 15.00 -1.50
CA VAL A 14 4.82 15.43 -2.90
C VAL A 14 5.73 16.62 -3.20
N ASN A 15 5.94 17.52 -2.24
CA ASN A 15 6.77 18.71 -2.42
C ASN A 15 8.27 18.44 -2.22
N LEU A 16 8.66 17.25 -1.73
CA LEU A 16 10.05 16.91 -1.40
C LEU A 16 10.69 15.95 -2.42
N VAL A 17 9.87 15.27 -3.22
CA VAL A 17 10.30 14.24 -4.17
C VAL A 17 10.43 14.80 -5.59
N ASN A 18 11.44 14.33 -6.31
CA ASN A 18 11.70 14.60 -7.72
C ASN A 18 11.80 13.28 -8.49
N THR A 19 11.65 13.34 -9.80
CA THR A 19 11.90 12.18 -10.67
C THR A 19 13.32 11.68 -10.48
N GLY A 20 13.48 10.38 -10.25
CA GLY A 20 14.77 9.73 -10.01
C GLY A 20 15.17 9.63 -8.54
N ASP A 21 14.39 10.20 -7.61
CA ASP A 21 14.63 9.97 -6.18
C ASP A 21 14.33 8.52 -5.79
N GLU A 22 15.17 8.00 -4.89
CA GLU A 22 14.90 6.74 -4.21
C GLU A 22 13.98 6.99 -3.01
N ILE A 23 12.90 6.20 -2.96
CA ILE A 23 11.90 6.26 -1.89
C ILE A 23 11.78 4.87 -1.29
N SER A 24 11.94 4.78 0.02
CA SER A 24 11.67 3.55 0.78
C SER A 24 10.31 3.63 1.44
N ILE A 25 9.58 2.52 1.44
CA ILE A 25 8.26 2.40 2.06
C ILE A 25 8.27 1.18 2.99
N ASP A 26 8.11 1.42 4.29
CA ASP A 26 7.95 0.39 5.32
C ASP A 26 6.46 0.28 5.66
N LEU A 27 5.83 -0.82 5.21
CA LEU A 27 4.41 -1.07 5.44
C LEU A 27 4.09 -1.53 6.86
N GLU A 28 5.08 -2.03 7.61
CA GLU A 28 4.90 -2.44 9.01
C GLU A 28 4.92 -1.23 9.93
N LYS A 29 5.84 -0.29 9.67
CA LYS A 29 5.97 0.96 10.43
C LYS A 29 5.12 2.11 9.89
N LEU A 30 4.46 1.90 8.75
CA LEU A 30 3.68 2.93 8.05
C LEU A 30 4.50 4.18 7.74
N LEU A 31 5.74 3.98 7.27
CA LEU A 31 6.75 5.01 7.07
C LEU A 31 7.16 5.10 5.60
N ILE A 32 7.27 6.32 5.09
CA ILE A 32 7.91 6.65 3.84
C ILE A 32 9.19 7.43 4.16
N THR A 33 10.31 6.99 3.63
CA THR A 33 11.60 7.67 3.78
C THR A 33 12.09 8.14 2.42
N CYS A 34 12.41 9.43 2.31
CA CYS A 34 13.01 10.03 1.11
C CYS A 34 13.99 11.13 1.54
N ARG A 35 15.22 11.11 1.00
CA ARG A 35 16.27 12.12 1.30
C ARG A 35 16.51 12.36 2.80
N GLY A 36 16.39 11.30 3.62
CA GLY A 36 16.53 11.38 5.08
C GLY A 36 15.34 12.00 5.82
N ALA A 37 14.29 12.42 5.11
CA ALA A 37 13.02 12.84 5.70
C ALA A 37 12.07 11.63 5.82
N GLU A 38 11.28 11.63 6.89
CA GLU A 38 10.34 10.58 7.24
C GLU A 38 8.90 11.11 7.26
N PHE A 39 7.99 10.33 6.69
CA PHE A 39 6.58 10.67 6.59
C PHE A 39 5.73 9.46 6.91
N THR A 40 4.66 9.65 7.69
CA THR A 40 3.72 8.58 7.98
C THR A 40 2.53 8.61 7.03
N PHE A 41 1.86 7.48 6.89
CA PHE A 41 0.59 7.36 6.18
C PHE A 41 -0.41 6.51 6.98
N PRO A 42 -1.73 6.68 6.75
CA PRO A 42 -2.73 5.92 7.49
C PRO A 42 -2.60 4.40 7.29
N PRO A 43 -2.96 3.59 8.29
CA PRO A 43 -2.94 2.13 8.16
C PRO A 43 -3.89 1.67 7.06
N LEU A 44 -3.51 0.59 6.38
CA LEU A 44 -4.36 -0.07 5.40
C LEU A 44 -5.45 -0.87 6.12
N SER A 45 -6.69 -0.82 5.61
CA SER A 45 -7.75 -1.67 6.14
C SER A 45 -7.47 -3.15 5.86
N ALA A 46 -8.03 -4.04 6.69
CA ALA A 46 -7.85 -5.49 6.53
C ALA A 46 -8.28 -5.99 5.14
N SER A 47 -9.36 -5.44 4.58
CA SER A 47 -9.82 -5.79 3.24
C SER A 47 -8.83 -5.35 2.16
N VAL A 48 -8.21 -4.18 2.28
CA VAL A 48 -7.20 -3.70 1.32
C VAL A 48 -5.97 -4.59 1.39
N LEU A 49 -5.48 -4.92 2.59
CA LEU A 49 -4.36 -5.86 2.78
C LEU A 49 -4.67 -7.23 2.16
N GLY A 50 -5.86 -7.78 2.40
CA GLY A 50 -6.30 -9.04 1.83
C GLY A 50 -6.37 -9.03 0.30
N ILE A 51 -6.83 -7.92 -0.31
CA ILE A 51 -6.84 -7.74 -1.76
C ILE A 51 -5.40 -7.72 -2.32
N LEU A 52 -4.48 -7.01 -1.66
CA LEU A 52 -3.09 -6.92 -2.10
C LEU A 52 -2.38 -8.28 -2.02
N GLN A 53 -2.54 -8.99 -0.90
CA GLN A 53 -1.96 -10.33 -0.69
C GLN A 53 -2.49 -11.36 -1.69
N ALA A 54 -3.75 -11.25 -2.09
CA ALA A 54 -4.34 -12.12 -3.11
C ALA A 54 -3.90 -11.76 -4.55
N GLY A 55 -3.20 -10.65 -4.76
CA GLY A 55 -2.83 -10.15 -6.08
C GLY A 55 -3.96 -9.42 -6.83
N GLY A 56 -5.03 -9.05 -6.14
CA GLY A 56 -6.16 -8.33 -6.73
C GLY A 56 -7.52 -8.69 -6.13
N LEU A 57 -8.54 -7.93 -6.51
CA LEU A 57 -9.89 -8.07 -5.97
C LEU A 57 -10.54 -9.38 -6.42
N VAL A 58 -10.38 -9.74 -7.70
CA VAL A 58 -10.93 -10.99 -8.26
C VAL A 58 -10.40 -12.23 -7.51
N PRO A 59 -9.07 -12.45 -7.36
CA PRO A 59 -8.57 -13.59 -6.60
C PRO A 59 -8.93 -13.53 -5.11
N TYR A 60 -9.00 -12.34 -4.50
CA TYR A 60 -9.45 -12.18 -3.11
C TYR A 60 -10.87 -12.70 -2.91
N ILE A 61 -11.81 -12.31 -3.77
CA ILE A 61 -13.21 -12.76 -3.68
C ILE A 61 -13.32 -14.26 -3.97
N GLN A 62 -12.59 -14.79 -4.97
CA GLN A 62 -12.57 -16.23 -5.24
C GLN A 62 -12.10 -17.05 -4.02
N ASN A 63 -11.05 -16.60 -3.34
CA ASN A 63 -10.54 -17.26 -2.13
C ASN A 63 -11.57 -17.21 -0.99
N ARG A 64 -12.22 -16.07 -0.78
CA ARG A 64 -13.25 -15.91 0.26
C ARG A 64 -14.45 -16.83 0.03
N LEU A 65 -14.90 -16.95 -1.22
CA LEU A 65 -16.01 -17.82 -1.58
C LEU A 65 -15.67 -19.31 -1.41
N ARG A 66 -14.43 -19.71 -1.69
CA ARG A 66 -13.95 -21.09 -1.46
C ARG A 66 -13.80 -21.43 0.03
N GLN A 67 -13.50 -20.46 0.89
CA GLN A 67 -13.35 -20.65 2.33
C GLN A 67 -14.69 -20.59 3.10
N GLY A 68 -15.74 -20.05 2.46
CA GLY A 68 -17.10 -20.01 3.01
C GLY A 68 -17.98 -21.18 2.58
N ALA A 69 -17.44 -22.12 1.79
CA ALA A 69 -18.04 -23.39 1.40
C ALA A 69 -17.37 -24.54 2.17
#